data_AF-A0A8T4SAZ2-F1
#
_entry.id   AF-A0A8T4SAZ2-F1
#
_cell.length_a   1.000
_cell.length_b   1.000
_cell.length_c   1.000
_cell.angle_alpha   90.00
_cell.angle_beta   90.00
_cell.angle_gamma   90.00
#
_symmetry.space_group_name_H-M   'P 1'
#
loop_
_entity.id
_entity.type
_entity.pdbx_description
1 polymer ?
#
loop_
_entity_poly.entity_id
_entity_poly.type
_entity_poly.pdbx_seq_one_letter_code
_entity_poly.pdbx_strand_id
1 'polypeptide(L)'
;MGTQTEPRLSTIEMVRKAIRDNDRKYSIYQLWRLLPKKMMYQTYKTSIAHLIKNKEITFDNSKKITMIRRIDETGNLDSKKQISRKDIIYNLSCYGYDLISVEKIKKANRIEIEELIMIILIQYPQARFIEAIPTILLKNDINQFELYRKSYDYGLINKIGFLLEIASKIAKKKKIGFEQYSNLLQQFRKMKSSETIYFTTLTNVKLLEKNIPFIMRQWNLLGRFSLEDFYKEEYL
;
A
#
# COMPACT_ATOMS: atom_id res chain seq x y z
N MET A 1 -10.18 -1.83 -39.92
CA MET A 1 -9.96 -1.56 -38.48
C MET A 1 -11.26 -1.86 -37.75
N GLY A 2 -11.31 -2.95 -36.98
CA GLY A 2 -12.52 -3.34 -36.24
C GLY A 2 -12.69 -2.46 -35.00
N THR A 3 -13.83 -1.79 -34.90
CA THR A 3 -14.21 -1.00 -33.72
C THR A 3 -14.32 -1.93 -32.50
N GLN A 4 -13.41 -1.81 -31.53
CA GLN A 4 -13.58 -2.47 -30.23
C GLN A 4 -14.82 -1.87 -29.57
N THR A 5 -15.90 -2.63 -29.55
CA THR A 5 -17.13 -2.24 -28.84
C THR A 5 -16.82 -2.28 -27.34
N GLU A 6 -16.75 -1.11 -26.70
CA GLU A 6 -16.59 -1.05 -25.26
C GLU A 6 -17.78 -1.74 -24.58
N PRO A 7 -17.55 -2.56 -23.54
CA PRO A 7 -18.62 -3.23 -22.84
C PRO A 7 -19.49 -2.19 -22.13
N ARG A 8 -20.81 -2.42 -22.11
CA ARG A 8 -21.74 -1.55 -21.38
C ARG A 8 -21.33 -1.48 -19.90
N LEU A 9 -21.43 -0.29 -19.30
CA LEU A 9 -21.06 -0.05 -17.90
C LEU A 9 -21.71 -1.06 -16.94
N SER A 10 -23.00 -1.35 -17.12
CA SER A 10 -23.73 -2.35 -16.35
C SER A 10 -23.11 -3.76 -16.38
N THR A 11 -22.48 -4.13 -17.50
CA THR A 11 -21.82 -5.42 -17.67
C THR A 11 -20.49 -5.45 -16.94
N ILE A 12 -19.73 -4.35 -17.00
CA ILE A 12 -18.49 -4.19 -16.24
C ILE A 12 -18.79 -4.26 -14.75
N GLU A 13 -19.83 -3.57 -14.27
CA GLU A 13 -20.25 -3.63 -12.85
C GLU A 13 -20.64 -5.05 -12.41
N MET A 14 -21.37 -5.79 -13.25
CA MET A 14 -21.77 -7.17 -12.94
C MET A 14 -20.53 -8.08 -12.79
N VAL A 15 -19.58 -7.98 -13.72
CA VAL A 15 -18.34 -8.75 -13.67
C VAL A 15 -17.50 -8.33 -12.46
N ARG A 16 -17.37 -7.02 -12.21
CA ARG A 16 -16.65 -6.47 -11.05
C ARG A 16 -17.24 -6.97 -9.74
N LYS A 17 -18.56 -6.99 -9.61
CA LYS A 17 -19.25 -7.53 -8.43
C LYS A 17 -18.96 -9.03 -8.25
N ALA A 18 -19.08 -9.82 -9.33
CA ALA A 18 -18.82 -11.26 -9.26
C ALA A 18 -17.36 -11.59 -8.87
N ILE A 19 -16.40 -10.80 -9.34
CA ILE A 19 -14.98 -10.89 -8.93
C ILE A 19 -14.85 -10.55 -7.44
N ARG A 20 -15.47 -9.44 -6.99
CA ARG A 20 -15.43 -9.01 -5.58
C ARG A 20 -15.96 -10.10 -4.64
N ASP A 21 -17.11 -10.68 -4.97
CA ASP A 21 -17.76 -11.73 -4.16
C ASP A 21 -16.95 -13.05 -4.12
N ASN A 22 -16.04 -13.24 -5.09
CA ASN A 22 -15.27 -14.47 -5.26
C ASN A 22 -13.75 -14.24 -5.38
N ASP A 23 -13.24 -13.20 -4.72
CA ASP A 23 -11.82 -12.80 -4.77
C ASP A 23 -10.90 -13.99 -4.48
N ARG A 24 -9.92 -14.23 -5.36
CA ARG A 24 -8.94 -15.34 -5.29
C ARG A 24 -9.54 -16.76 -5.26
N LYS A 25 -10.83 -16.94 -5.59
CA LYS A 25 -11.47 -18.26 -5.61
C LYS A 25 -11.38 -18.93 -6.98
N TYR A 26 -11.57 -18.17 -8.06
CA TYR A 26 -11.78 -18.72 -9.40
C TYR A 26 -10.81 -18.17 -10.45
N SER A 27 -10.47 -19.01 -11.41
CA SER A 27 -9.82 -18.59 -12.66
C SER A 27 -10.81 -17.86 -13.59
N ILE A 28 -10.29 -17.24 -14.65
CA ILE A 28 -11.08 -16.53 -15.68
C ILE A 28 -12.25 -17.36 -16.17
N TYR A 29 -12.00 -18.63 -16.52
CA TYR A 29 -13.01 -19.50 -17.09
C TYR A 29 -14.03 -19.97 -16.04
N GLN A 30 -13.57 -20.25 -14.82
CA GLN A 30 -14.43 -20.68 -13.73
C GLN A 30 -15.40 -19.57 -13.31
N LEU A 31 -14.91 -18.33 -13.22
CA LEU A 31 -15.75 -17.19 -12.87
C LEU A 31 -16.81 -16.89 -13.93
N TRP A 32 -16.45 -17.00 -15.23
CA TRP A 32 -17.40 -16.83 -16.33
C TRP A 32 -18.61 -17.76 -16.21
N ARG A 33 -18.39 -19.01 -15.78
CA ARG A 33 -19.47 -20.01 -15.61
C ARG A 33 -20.44 -19.68 -14.48
N LEU A 34 -20.05 -18.80 -13.55
CA LEU A 34 -20.88 -18.38 -12.41
C LEU A 34 -21.69 -17.11 -12.71
N LEU A 35 -21.42 -16.44 -13.83
CA LEU A 35 -22.12 -15.21 -14.17
C LEU A 35 -23.57 -15.49 -14.61
N PRO A 36 -24.53 -14.59 -14.25
CA PRO A 36 -25.92 -14.75 -14.65
C PRO A 36 -26.11 -14.75 -16.18
N LYS A 37 -27.12 -15.48 -16.66
CA LYS A 37 -27.69 -15.39 -18.02
C LYS A 37 -26.71 -15.58 -19.19
N LYS A 38 -25.90 -16.65 -19.20
CA LYS A 38 -25.11 -17.08 -20.38
C LYS A 38 -24.39 -15.90 -21.07
N MET A 39 -23.79 -15.01 -20.29
CA MET A 39 -23.04 -13.87 -20.82
C MET A 39 -22.08 -14.37 -21.91
N MET A 40 -22.10 -13.71 -23.07
CA MET A 40 -21.22 -14.10 -24.16
C MET A 40 -19.77 -13.99 -23.69
N TYR A 41 -19.00 -15.06 -23.91
CA TYR A 41 -17.62 -15.14 -23.43
C TYR A 41 -16.75 -14.00 -23.95
N GLN A 42 -17.02 -13.50 -25.15
CA GLN A 42 -16.31 -12.36 -25.71
C GLN A 42 -16.58 -11.07 -24.93
N THR A 43 -17.83 -10.79 -24.57
CA THR A 43 -18.19 -9.62 -23.74
C THR A 43 -17.57 -9.71 -22.35
N TYR A 44 -17.52 -10.91 -21.78
CA TYR A 44 -16.83 -11.17 -20.52
C TYR A 44 -15.33 -10.88 -20.63
N LYS A 45 -14.65 -11.40 -21.68
CA LYS A 45 -13.23 -11.12 -21.94
C LYS A 45 -12.96 -9.62 -22.09
N THR A 46 -13.78 -8.89 -22.84
CA THR A 46 -13.62 -7.45 -22.99
C THR A 46 -13.78 -6.73 -21.65
N SER A 47 -14.71 -7.17 -20.80
CA SER A 47 -14.90 -6.62 -19.45
C SER A 47 -13.70 -6.90 -18.55
N ILE A 48 -13.17 -8.13 -18.55
CA ILE A 48 -11.94 -8.48 -17.82
C ILE A 48 -10.75 -7.66 -18.32
N ALA A 49 -10.57 -7.52 -19.63
CA ALA A 49 -9.50 -6.73 -20.22
C ALA A 49 -9.63 -5.24 -19.82
N HIS A 50 -10.85 -4.70 -19.77
CA HIS A 50 -11.11 -3.35 -19.30
C HIS A 50 -10.72 -3.18 -17.82
N LEU A 51 -11.13 -4.10 -16.95
CA LEU A 51 -10.80 -4.07 -15.52
C LEU A 51 -9.28 -4.22 -15.27
N ILE A 52 -8.58 -5.04 -16.06
CA ILE A 52 -7.10 -5.16 -16.00
C ILE A 52 -6.45 -3.86 -16.47
N LYS A 53 -6.90 -3.30 -17.60
CA LYS A 53 -6.39 -2.03 -18.14
C LYS A 53 -6.53 -0.90 -17.13
N ASN A 54 -7.65 -0.87 -16.40
CA ASN A 54 -7.91 0.09 -15.34
C ASN A 54 -7.20 -0.23 -14.02
N LYS A 55 -6.40 -1.31 -13.94
CA LYS A 55 -5.72 -1.78 -12.72
C LYS A 55 -6.70 -2.02 -11.57
N GLU A 56 -7.88 -2.55 -11.87
CA GLU A 56 -8.89 -2.93 -10.87
C GLU A 56 -8.77 -4.40 -10.47
N ILE A 57 -8.20 -5.25 -11.34
CA ILE A 57 -8.00 -6.68 -11.10
C ILE A 57 -6.64 -7.16 -11.63
N THR A 58 -6.13 -8.24 -11.06
CA THR A 58 -4.91 -8.94 -11.44
C THR A 58 -5.09 -10.46 -11.30
N PHE A 59 -4.04 -11.23 -11.58
CA PHE A 59 -3.99 -12.67 -11.36
C PHE A 59 -3.00 -13.01 -10.26
N ASP A 60 -3.37 -13.96 -9.40
CA ASP A 60 -2.41 -14.54 -8.46
C ASP A 60 -1.49 -15.58 -9.14
N ASN A 61 -0.53 -16.10 -8.40
CA ASN A 61 0.41 -17.12 -8.87
C ASN A 61 -0.30 -18.43 -9.31
N SER A 62 -1.55 -18.64 -8.90
CA SER A 62 -2.40 -19.79 -9.27
C SER A 62 -3.35 -19.48 -10.44
N LYS A 63 -3.16 -18.34 -11.14
CA LYS A 63 -4.01 -17.86 -12.25
C LYS A 63 -5.46 -17.56 -11.85
N LYS A 64 -5.73 -17.32 -10.56
CA LYS A 64 -7.05 -16.91 -10.07
C LYS A 64 -7.19 -15.40 -10.11
N ILE A 65 -8.40 -14.94 -10.43
CA ILE A 65 -8.69 -13.51 -10.50
C ILE A 65 -8.66 -12.92 -9.08
N THR A 66 -7.94 -11.83 -8.93
CA THR A 66 -7.80 -11.07 -7.68
C THR A 66 -8.17 -9.62 -7.91
N MET A 67 -8.97 -9.01 -7.03
CA MET A 67 -9.17 -7.56 -7.03
C MET A 67 -7.86 -6.86 -6.65
N ILE A 68 -7.44 -5.89 -7.45
CA ILE A 68 -6.44 -4.92 -7.02
C ILE A 68 -7.14 -4.02 -6.01
N ARG A 69 -6.64 -4.02 -4.78
CA ARG A 69 -7.22 -3.22 -3.70
C ARG A 69 -6.82 -1.77 -3.90
N ARG A 70 -7.70 -0.99 -4.53
CA ARG A 70 -7.63 0.46 -4.42
C ARG A 70 -8.04 0.85 -3.02
N ILE A 71 -7.11 1.47 -2.32
CA ILE A 71 -7.43 2.29 -1.15
C ILE A 71 -8.25 3.46 -1.71
N ASP A 72 -9.49 3.64 -1.26
CA ASP A 72 -10.24 4.85 -1.60
C ASP A 72 -9.54 6.08 -1.01
N GLU A 73 -9.92 7.28 -1.43
CA GLU A 73 -9.35 8.55 -0.92
C GLU A 73 -9.47 8.69 0.62
N THR A 74 -10.26 7.82 1.26
CA THR A 74 -10.51 7.77 2.71
C THR A 74 -9.76 6.66 3.45
N GLY A 75 -8.99 5.79 2.79
CA GLY A 75 -8.19 4.76 3.46
C GLY A 75 -8.90 3.43 3.74
N ASN A 76 -10.11 3.18 3.23
CA ASN A 76 -10.87 1.98 3.62
C ASN A 76 -10.54 0.73 2.78
N LEU A 77 -10.15 -0.35 3.46
CA LEU A 77 -10.05 -1.69 2.91
C LEU A 77 -11.38 -2.44 3.12
N ASP A 78 -12.06 -2.82 2.03
CA ASP A 78 -13.21 -3.71 2.12
C ASP A 78 -12.78 -5.07 2.75
N SER A 79 -13.30 -5.36 3.94
CA SER A 79 -13.48 -6.68 4.59
C SER A 79 -12.34 -7.39 5.37
N LYS A 80 -11.20 -6.77 5.72
CA LYS A 80 -10.33 -7.31 6.80
C LYS A 80 -10.58 -6.61 8.13
N LYS A 81 -10.71 -7.40 9.21
CA LYS A 81 -10.87 -7.00 10.62
C LYS A 81 -10.12 -5.69 10.90
N GLN A 82 -10.85 -4.60 11.16
CA GLN A 82 -10.29 -3.30 11.48
C GLN A 82 -9.31 -3.48 12.65
N ILE A 83 -8.02 -3.27 12.37
CA ILE A 83 -6.96 -3.44 13.39
C ILE A 83 -7.06 -2.21 14.29
N SER A 84 -7.15 -2.39 15.60
CA SER A 84 -7.35 -1.26 16.49
C SER A 84 -6.08 -0.43 16.63
N ARG A 85 -6.22 0.84 17.00
CA ARG A 85 -5.08 1.71 17.36
C ARG A 85 -4.19 1.07 18.44
N LYS A 86 -4.78 0.33 19.39
CA LYS A 86 -4.07 -0.37 20.46
C LYS A 86 -3.19 -1.49 19.90
N ASP A 87 -3.68 -2.23 18.90
CA ASP A 87 -2.89 -3.28 18.23
C ASP A 87 -1.67 -2.69 17.50
N ILE A 88 -1.81 -1.52 16.86
CA ILE A 88 -0.69 -0.83 16.20
C ILE A 88 0.37 -0.41 17.22
N ILE A 89 -0.04 0.22 18.32
CA ILE A 89 0.89 0.67 19.38
C ILE A 89 1.64 -0.54 19.97
N TYR A 90 0.92 -1.63 20.28
CA TYR A 90 1.54 -2.86 20.76
C TYR A 90 2.56 -3.42 19.77
N ASN A 91 2.21 -3.52 18.49
CA ASN A 91 3.13 -4.08 17.50
C ASN A 91 4.35 -3.18 17.27
N LEU A 92 4.18 -1.85 17.26
CA LEU A 92 5.32 -0.93 17.21
C LEU A 92 6.31 -1.13 18.37
N SER A 93 5.80 -1.32 19.59
CA SER A 93 6.67 -1.64 20.74
C SER A 93 7.41 -2.97 20.56
N CYS A 94 6.74 -4.00 20.01
CA CYS A 94 7.36 -5.29 19.70
C CYS A 94 8.48 -5.18 18.66
N TYR A 95 8.46 -4.14 17.83
CA TYR A 95 9.45 -3.87 16.79
C TYR A 95 10.46 -2.78 17.19
N GLY A 96 10.54 -2.44 18.47
CA GLY A 96 11.54 -1.53 19.03
C GLY A 96 11.23 -0.05 18.86
N TYR A 97 9.94 0.29 18.74
CA TYR A 97 9.44 1.66 18.71
C TYR A 97 8.36 1.89 19.77
N ASP A 98 8.76 2.38 20.94
CA ASP A 98 7.87 2.64 22.06
C ASP A 98 7.22 4.02 21.94
N LEU A 99 5.98 4.07 21.47
CA LEU A 99 5.23 5.32 21.58
C LEU A 99 4.99 5.63 23.06
N ILE A 100 5.27 6.87 23.47
CA ILE A 100 4.84 7.40 24.77
C ILE A 100 3.33 7.21 24.85
N SER A 101 2.91 6.22 25.64
CA SER A 101 1.51 5.87 25.82
C SER A 101 1.21 5.86 27.31
N VAL A 102 0.04 6.39 27.66
CA VAL A 102 -0.42 6.46 29.06
C VAL A 102 -0.81 5.06 29.58
N GLU A 103 -1.09 4.11 28.66
CA GLU A 103 -1.55 2.76 29.00
C GLU A 103 -0.53 1.69 28.57
N LYS A 104 -0.03 0.88 29.52
CA LYS A 104 0.73 -0.33 29.20
C LYS A 104 -0.18 -1.36 28.52
N ILE A 105 0.02 -1.60 27.22
CA ILE A 105 -0.78 -2.57 26.45
C ILE A 105 -0.27 -3.98 26.74
N LYS A 106 -1.11 -4.81 27.39
CA LYS A 106 -0.67 -6.09 27.96
C LYS A 106 -0.55 -7.25 26.96
N LYS A 107 -1.35 -7.28 25.89
CA LYS A 107 -1.27 -8.32 24.83
C LYS A 107 -2.15 -7.97 23.63
N ALA A 108 -1.60 -8.11 22.42
CA ALA A 108 -2.36 -8.13 21.17
C ALA A 108 -1.75 -9.17 20.22
N ASN A 109 -2.45 -9.47 19.12
CA ASN A 109 -1.92 -10.37 18.10
C ASN A 109 -0.73 -9.71 17.40
N ARG A 110 0.36 -10.46 17.26
CA ARG A 110 1.53 -10.01 16.51
C ARG A 110 1.19 -9.95 15.02
N ILE A 111 1.50 -8.82 14.41
CA ILE A 111 1.29 -8.53 12.99
C ILE A 111 2.67 -8.50 12.35
N GLU A 112 2.85 -9.19 11.22
CA GLU A 112 4.08 -9.10 10.43
C GLU A 112 4.43 -7.65 10.09
N ILE A 113 5.71 -7.30 10.12
CA ILE A 113 6.16 -5.91 9.99
C ILE A 113 5.72 -5.28 8.66
N GLU A 114 5.73 -6.05 7.56
CA GLU A 114 5.27 -5.59 6.25
C GLU A 114 3.77 -5.29 6.29
N GLU A 115 2.96 -6.15 6.91
CA GLU A 115 1.52 -5.90 7.06
C GLU A 115 1.26 -4.69 7.98
N LEU A 116 2.03 -4.54 9.06
CA LEU A 116 1.94 -3.40 9.96
C LEU A 116 2.18 -2.08 9.23
N ILE A 117 3.22 -2.02 8.38
CA ILE A 117 3.52 -0.84 7.55
C ILE A 117 2.34 -0.53 6.62
N MET A 118 1.77 -1.55 5.96
CA MET A 118 0.58 -1.34 5.13
C MET A 118 -0.57 -0.76 5.95
N ILE A 119 -0.87 -1.36 7.11
CA ILE A 119 -1.99 -0.93 7.96
C ILE A 119 -1.78 0.51 8.44
N ILE A 120 -0.56 0.89 8.82
CA ILE A 120 -0.25 2.27 9.22
C ILE A 120 -0.54 3.22 8.05
N LEU A 121 -0.02 2.94 6.86
CA LEU A 121 -0.16 3.85 5.72
C LEU A 121 -1.58 3.95 5.18
N ILE A 122 -2.40 2.92 5.41
CA ILE A 122 -3.76 2.83 4.89
C ILE A 122 -4.79 3.29 5.94
N GLN A 123 -4.77 2.68 7.12
CA GLN A 123 -5.81 2.87 8.14
C GLN A 123 -5.43 3.93 9.18
N TYR A 124 -4.14 4.16 9.40
CA TYR A 124 -3.65 5.09 10.42
C TYR A 124 -2.57 6.05 9.91
N PRO A 125 -2.82 6.82 8.84
CA PRO A 125 -1.81 7.70 8.21
C PRO A 125 -1.56 8.98 9.04
N GLN A 126 -1.50 8.84 10.37
CA GLN A 126 -1.16 9.90 11.30
C GLN A 126 0.36 10.00 11.41
N ALA A 127 0.86 11.24 11.50
CA ALA A 127 2.30 11.53 11.52
C ALA A 127 3.09 10.66 12.50
N ARG A 128 2.63 10.56 13.74
CA ARG A 128 3.28 9.75 14.78
C ARG A 128 3.52 8.27 14.41
N PHE A 129 2.63 7.65 13.62
CA PHE A 129 2.76 6.24 13.25
C PHE A 129 3.62 6.08 12.01
N ILE A 130 3.50 7.02 11.08
CA ILE A 130 4.35 7.12 9.91
C ILE A 130 5.82 7.31 10.31
N GLU A 131 6.07 8.19 11.28
CA GLU A 131 7.41 8.48 11.82
C GLU A 131 8.11 7.23 12.37
N ALA A 132 7.35 6.24 12.83
CA ALA A 132 7.89 4.99 13.33
C ALA A 132 8.45 4.07 12.22
N ILE A 133 7.96 4.21 10.98
CA ILE A 133 8.25 3.27 9.89
C ILE A 133 9.76 3.21 9.58
N PRO A 134 10.48 4.32 9.37
CA PRO A 134 11.92 4.25 9.10
C PRO A 134 12.73 3.57 10.22
N THR A 135 12.36 3.80 11.48
CA THR A 135 13.01 3.14 12.62
C THR A 135 12.77 1.63 12.62
N ILE A 136 11.53 1.18 12.45
CA ILE A 136 11.26 -0.27 12.41
C ILE A 136 11.91 -0.92 11.19
N LEU A 137 12.03 -0.20 10.06
CA LEU A 137 12.77 -0.67 8.87
C LEU A 137 14.27 -0.88 9.17
N LEU A 138 14.86 -0.05 10.03
CA LEU A 138 16.27 -0.12 10.41
C LEU A 138 16.57 -1.22 11.44
N LYS A 139 15.64 -1.44 12.39
CA LYS A 139 15.86 -2.32 13.54
C LYS A 139 15.51 -3.78 13.29
N ASN A 140 14.77 -4.08 12.22
CA ASN A 140 14.20 -5.41 12.02
C ASN A 140 14.61 -5.97 10.66
N ASP A 141 14.70 -7.30 10.60
CA ASP A 141 14.83 -8.01 9.33
C ASP A 141 13.47 -8.05 8.64
N ILE A 142 13.43 -7.59 7.39
CA ILE A 142 12.20 -7.43 6.62
C ILE A 142 12.28 -8.34 5.40
N ASN A 143 11.20 -9.06 5.16
CA ASN A 143 11.01 -9.77 3.93
C ASN A 143 10.79 -8.77 2.79
N GLN A 144 11.89 -8.45 2.09
CA GLN A 144 11.92 -7.47 1.01
C GLN A 144 10.93 -7.78 -0.12
N PHE A 145 10.76 -9.07 -0.43
CA PHE A 145 9.82 -9.53 -1.44
C PHE A 145 8.37 -9.26 -1.02
N GLU A 146 8.00 -9.62 0.21
CA GLU A 146 6.66 -9.35 0.73
C GLU A 146 6.39 -7.86 0.87
N LEU A 147 7.37 -7.07 1.33
CA LEU A 147 7.21 -5.63 1.40
C LEU A 147 6.93 -5.06 -0.01
N TYR A 148 7.74 -5.42 -1.01
CA TYR A 148 7.55 -4.97 -2.38
C TYR A 148 6.20 -5.41 -2.96
N ARG A 149 5.86 -6.70 -2.84
CA ARG A 149 4.61 -7.28 -3.35
C ARG A 149 3.39 -6.58 -2.75
N LYS A 150 3.32 -6.46 -1.42
CA LYS A 150 2.22 -5.76 -0.75
C LYS A 150 2.19 -4.28 -1.13
N SER A 151 3.34 -3.62 -1.22
CA SER A 151 3.41 -2.22 -1.66
C SER A 151 2.82 -2.02 -3.05
N TYR A 152 3.08 -2.96 -3.97
CA TYR A 152 2.52 -2.95 -5.30
C TYR A 152 1.00 -3.19 -5.26
N ASP A 153 0.56 -4.26 -4.59
CA ASP A 153 -0.84 -4.67 -4.50
C ASP A 153 -1.75 -3.60 -3.88
N TYR A 154 -1.22 -2.81 -2.93
CA TYR A 154 -1.93 -1.71 -2.26
C TYR A 154 -1.68 -0.33 -2.90
N GLY A 155 -0.89 -0.23 -3.96
CA GLY A 155 -0.58 1.07 -4.58
C GLY A 155 0.24 2.02 -3.69
N LEU A 156 1.06 1.48 -2.79
CA LEU A 156 1.87 2.21 -1.82
C LEU A 156 3.35 2.37 -2.21
N ILE A 157 3.72 2.00 -3.44
CA ILE A 157 5.10 2.06 -3.95
C ILE A 157 5.76 3.41 -3.63
N ASN A 158 5.12 4.53 -4.00
CA ASN A 158 5.72 5.84 -3.79
C ASN A 158 5.92 6.15 -2.29
N LYS A 159 4.93 5.83 -1.46
CA LYS A 159 4.97 6.11 -0.02
C LYS A 159 6.06 5.30 0.69
N ILE A 160 6.16 4.02 0.38
CA ILE A 160 7.11 3.11 1.03
C ILE A 160 8.51 3.31 0.48
N GLY A 161 8.65 3.58 -0.81
CA GLY A 161 9.93 3.97 -1.40
C GLY A 161 10.49 5.24 -0.76
N PHE A 162 9.65 6.24 -0.51
CA PHE A 162 10.03 7.41 0.28
C PHE A 162 10.53 7.05 1.69
N LEU A 163 9.79 6.21 2.42
CA LEU A 163 10.17 5.81 3.78
C LEU A 163 11.45 4.95 3.82
N LEU A 164 11.67 4.09 2.82
CA LEU A 164 12.94 3.36 2.64
C LEU A 164 14.10 4.32 2.35
N GLU A 165 13.88 5.36 1.55
CA GLU A 165 14.90 6.39 1.30
C GLU A 165 15.23 7.20 2.56
N ILE A 166 14.23 7.53 3.36
CA ILE A 166 14.43 8.16 4.68
C ILE A 166 15.24 7.23 5.60
N ALA A 167 14.85 5.96 5.71
CA ALA A 167 15.58 4.97 6.50
C ALA A 167 17.05 4.87 6.06
N SER A 168 17.32 4.81 4.75
CA SER A 168 18.67 4.80 4.19
C SER A 168 19.50 6.04 4.55
N LYS A 169 18.89 7.23 4.50
CA LYS A 169 19.56 8.49 4.90
C LYS A 169 19.86 8.54 6.39
N ILE A 170 18.93 8.07 7.23
CA ILE A 170 19.14 7.95 8.68
C ILE A 170 20.28 6.96 8.96
N ALA A 171 20.27 5.79 8.33
CA ALA A 171 21.31 4.78 8.46
C ALA A 171 22.70 5.34 8.13
N LYS A 172 22.81 6.05 6.99
CA LYS A 172 24.06 6.69 6.56
C LYS A 172 24.55 7.72 7.58
N LYS A 173 23.66 8.55 8.12
CA LYS A 173 24.00 9.57 9.13
C LYS A 173 24.49 8.94 10.44
N LYS A 174 23.89 7.81 10.84
CA LYS A 174 24.22 7.07 12.07
C LYS A 174 25.32 6.00 11.89
N LYS A 175 25.79 5.78 10.66
CA LYS A 175 26.73 4.69 10.30
C LYS A 175 26.19 3.30 10.64
N ILE A 176 24.88 3.10 10.48
CA ILE A 176 24.19 1.81 10.63
C ILE A 176 24.13 1.12 9.26
N GLY A 177 24.32 -0.20 9.21
CA GLY A 177 24.18 -0.98 7.99
C GLY A 177 22.75 -0.98 7.47
N PHE A 178 22.55 -0.54 6.22
CA PHE A 178 21.25 -0.59 5.51
C PHE A 178 21.41 -0.97 4.03
N GLU A 179 22.59 -1.49 3.68
CA GLU A 179 22.99 -1.75 2.30
C GLU A 179 22.15 -2.87 1.67
N GLN A 180 21.66 -3.81 2.48
CA GLN A 180 20.80 -4.91 2.04
C GLN A 180 19.49 -4.44 1.35
N TYR A 181 19.04 -3.21 1.60
CA TYR A 181 17.82 -2.66 1.01
C TYR A 181 18.08 -1.77 -0.22
N SER A 182 19.34 -1.63 -0.66
CA SER A 182 19.70 -0.81 -1.83
C SER A 182 19.00 -1.30 -3.11
N ASN A 183 19.01 -2.61 -3.34
CA ASN A 183 18.33 -3.25 -4.47
C ASN A 183 16.81 -3.03 -4.42
N LEU A 184 16.22 -3.19 -3.22
CA LEU A 184 14.80 -2.93 -3.01
C LEU A 184 14.45 -1.48 -3.34
N LEU A 185 15.19 -0.52 -2.79
CA LEU A 185 14.96 0.90 -3.06
C LEU A 185 15.06 1.23 -4.55
N GLN A 186 16.01 0.62 -5.27
CA GLN A 186 16.12 0.77 -6.73
C GLN A 186 14.90 0.20 -7.46
N GLN A 187 14.37 -0.94 -7.05
CA GLN A 187 13.13 -1.51 -7.62
C GLN A 187 11.94 -0.57 -7.42
N PHE A 188 11.78 -0.03 -6.21
CA PHE A 188 10.74 0.97 -5.92
C PHE A 188 10.88 2.21 -6.79
N ARG A 189 12.10 2.71 -7.02
CA ARG A 189 12.34 3.87 -7.91
C ARG A 189 11.94 3.59 -9.35
N LYS A 190 12.22 2.38 -9.87
CA LYS A 190 11.84 1.97 -11.24
C LYS A 190 10.32 1.90 -11.41
N MET A 191 9.60 1.58 -10.35
CA MET A 191 8.16 1.30 -10.37
C MET A 191 7.29 2.43 -9.83
N LYS A 192 7.91 3.53 -9.38
CA LYS A 192 7.18 4.67 -8.82
C LYS A 192 6.22 5.26 -9.86
N SER A 193 4.99 5.56 -9.44
CA SER A 193 4.01 6.23 -10.29
C SER A 193 4.45 7.67 -10.55
N SER A 194 4.19 8.18 -11.76
CA SER A 194 4.33 9.61 -12.10
C SER A 194 3.20 10.46 -11.51
N GLU A 195 2.12 9.84 -11.07
CA GLU A 195 0.99 10.53 -10.44
C GLU A 195 1.39 11.10 -9.07
N THR A 196 0.85 12.28 -8.80
CA THR A 196 1.02 12.96 -7.52
C THR A 196 0.11 12.31 -6.48
N ILE A 197 0.71 11.80 -5.38
CA ILE A 197 -0.01 11.06 -4.33
C ILE A 197 0.07 11.81 -3.01
N TYR A 198 -1.07 12.02 -2.34
CA TYR A 198 -1.10 12.57 -1.00
C TYR A 198 -0.58 11.56 0.02
N PHE A 199 0.38 11.98 0.84
CA PHE A 199 1.01 11.09 1.79
C PHE A 199 0.09 10.75 2.96
N THR A 200 -0.71 11.71 3.42
CA THR A 200 -1.69 11.57 4.51
C THR A 200 -3.05 12.14 4.13
N THR A 201 -4.09 11.75 4.86
CA THR A 201 -5.43 12.37 4.78
C THR A 201 -5.35 13.81 5.27
N LEU A 202 -5.20 14.78 4.38
CA LEU A 202 -5.03 16.19 4.75
C LEU A 202 -6.23 17.03 4.29
N THR A 203 -6.69 17.89 5.21
CA THR A 203 -7.82 18.80 5.04
C THR A 203 -7.46 20.12 4.37
N ASN A 204 -6.17 20.41 4.12
CA ASN A 204 -5.75 21.72 3.61
C ASN A 204 -4.65 21.63 2.54
N VAL A 205 -5.06 21.26 1.32
CA VAL A 205 -4.20 21.00 0.14
C VAL A 205 -3.31 22.21 -0.23
N LYS A 206 -3.88 23.43 -0.18
CA LYS A 206 -3.22 24.66 -0.65
C LYS A 206 -1.96 25.04 0.13
N LEU A 207 -1.88 24.67 1.41
CA LEU A 207 -0.75 25.03 2.28
C LEU A 207 0.47 24.13 2.04
N LEU A 208 0.24 22.92 1.50
CA LEU A 208 1.27 21.90 1.31
C LEU A 208 2.08 22.11 0.03
N GLU A 209 1.43 22.58 -1.04
CA GLU A 209 2.09 22.78 -2.33
C GLU A 209 3.24 23.79 -2.27
N LYS A 210 3.17 24.75 -1.34
CA LYS A 210 4.15 25.83 -1.23
C LYS A 210 5.48 25.36 -0.62
N ASN A 211 5.49 24.32 0.22
CA ASN A 211 6.64 23.93 1.04
C ASN A 211 6.89 22.41 1.06
N ILE A 212 6.81 21.74 -0.10
CA ILE A 212 7.02 20.29 -0.18
C ILE A 212 8.53 19.96 -0.05
N PRO A 213 8.93 19.12 0.91
CA PRO A 213 10.32 18.67 1.03
C PRO A 213 10.84 18.03 -0.25
N PHE A 214 12.12 18.27 -0.58
CA PHE A 214 12.73 17.80 -1.84
C PHE A 214 12.59 16.28 -2.04
N ILE A 215 12.85 15.48 -0.99
CA ILE A 215 12.78 14.02 -1.07
C ILE A 215 11.34 13.55 -1.37
N MET A 216 10.31 14.20 -0.78
CA MET A 216 8.92 13.87 -1.08
C MET A 216 8.59 14.12 -2.57
N ARG A 217 9.08 15.24 -3.14
CA ARG A 217 8.92 15.54 -4.57
C ARG A 217 9.56 14.48 -5.47
N GLN A 218 10.72 13.94 -5.10
CA GLN A 218 11.37 12.86 -5.86
C GLN A 218 10.49 11.59 -5.96
N TRP A 219 9.64 11.37 -4.96
CA TRP A 219 8.69 10.26 -4.90
C TRP A 219 7.28 10.63 -5.39
N ASN A 220 7.09 11.80 -6.00
CA ASN A 220 5.78 12.30 -6.45
C ASN A 220 4.74 12.31 -5.31
N LEU A 221 5.19 12.71 -4.11
CA LEU A 221 4.35 12.78 -2.91
C LEU A 221 4.05 14.22 -2.52
N LEU A 222 2.81 14.47 -2.10
CA LEU A 222 2.40 15.70 -1.42
C LEU A 222 2.28 15.44 0.08
N GLY A 223 3.00 16.24 0.85
CA GLY A 223 2.96 16.21 2.31
C GLY A 223 4.02 17.12 2.90
N ARG A 224 4.18 17.04 4.21
CA ARG A 224 5.07 17.94 4.98
C ARG A 224 6.28 17.24 5.60
N PHE A 225 6.43 15.93 5.40
CA PHE A 225 7.45 15.15 6.10
C PHE A 225 8.85 15.45 5.56
N SER A 226 9.67 16.10 6.39
CA SER A 226 11.10 16.30 6.13
C SER A 226 11.93 15.19 6.76
N LEU A 227 13.25 15.20 6.55
CA LEU A 227 14.13 14.20 7.14
C LEU A 227 14.18 14.32 8.67
N GLU A 228 14.04 15.55 9.18
CA GLU A 228 14.09 15.91 10.59
C GLU A 228 12.92 15.32 11.38
N ASP A 229 11.73 15.22 10.76
CA ASP A 229 10.54 14.62 11.39
C ASP A 229 10.76 13.16 11.83
N PHE A 230 11.66 12.45 11.13
CA PHE A 230 11.99 11.05 11.42
C PHE A 230 13.24 10.88 12.29
N TYR A 231 13.95 11.98 12.56
CA TYR A 231 15.18 11.94 13.33
C TYR A 231 14.87 12.20 14.80
N LYS A 232 14.64 11.12 15.55
CA LYS A 232 14.47 11.18 17.01
C LYS A 232 15.50 10.26 17.68
N GLU A 233 16.41 10.85 18.44
CA GLU A 233 17.53 10.12 19.07
C GLU A 233 17.05 9.05 20.06
N GLU A 234 15.89 9.24 20.68
CA GLU A 234 15.30 8.31 21.65
C GLU A 234 14.89 6.96 21.05
N TYR A 235 14.73 6.87 19.72
CA TYR A 235 14.18 5.69 19.06
C TYR A 235 15.17 4.97 18.14
N LEU A 236 16.40 5.48 17.95
CA LEU A 236 17.38 4.99 16.96
C LEU A 236 18.70 4.64 17.63
#